data_AF-A0A174T4J1-F1
#
_entry.id   AF-A0A174T4J1-F1
#
_cell.length_a   1.000
_cell.length_b   1.000
_cell.length_c   1.000
_cell.angle_alpha   90.00
_cell.angle_beta   90.00
_cell.angle_gamma   90.00
#
_symmetry.space_group_name_H-M   'P 1'
#
loop_
_entity.id
_entity.type
_entity.pdbx_description
1 polymer ?
#
loop_
_entity_poly.entity_id
_entity_poly.type
_entity_poly.pdbx_seq_one_letter_code
_entity_poly.pdbx_strand_id
1 'polypeptide(L)'
;MGDVALLRAGGTDILATPRGYLLGGRGGGVERTVACVHAPEEMERELNAIVDAGGEVVDVIVEHPVYGQLTGLLGVRSRYDVAEFVRRVEEHGARPLSALTGGIHLHTVRCPDEKTFRRVRKSLEAENFLLNM
;
A
#
# COMPACT_ATOMS: atom_id res chain seq x y z
N MET A 1 23.87 -27.24 -17.46
CA MET A 1 22.42 -27.48 -17.32
C MET A 1 22.12 -27.39 -15.82
N GLY A 2 21.67 -26.24 -15.30
CA GLY A 2 21.43 -26.13 -13.85
C GLY A 2 21.36 -24.72 -13.25
N ASP A 3 21.89 -23.68 -13.90
CA ASP A 3 22.07 -22.38 -13.23
C ASP A 3 20.76 -21.75 -12.78
N VAL A 4 19.72 -21.79 -13.62
CA VAL A 4 18.38 -21.28 -13.26
C VAL A 4 17.74 -22.11 -12.14
N ALA A 5 18.02 -23.42 -12.08
CA ALA A 5 17.53 -24.29 -11.02
C ALA A 5 18.27 -24.03 -9.69
N LEU A 6 19.58 -23.78 -9.73
CA LEU A 6 20.39 -23.39 -8.59
C LEU A 6 19.97 -22.01 -8.06
N LEU A 7 19.71 -21.04 -8.94
CA LEU A 7 19.22 -19.72 -8.56
C LEU A 7 17.83 -19.79 -7.91
N ARG A 8 16.92 -20.64 -8.42
CA ARG A 8 15.62 -20.90 -7.78
C ARG A 8 15.78 -21.58 -6.43
N ALA A 9 16.63 -22.60 -6.33
CA ALA A 9 16.91 -23.30 -5.08
C ALA A 9 17.55 -22.36 -4.04
N GLY A 10 18.31 -21.35 -4.50
CA GLY A 10 18.86 -20.26 -3.68
C GLY A 10 17.85 -19.17 -3.30
N GLY A 11 16.56 -19.34 -3.62
CA GLY A 11 15.49 -18.41 -3.22
C GLY A 11 15.22 -17.27 -4.20
N THR A 12 15.82 -17.28 -5.39
CA THR A 12 15.53 -16.27 -6.42
C THR A 12 14.14 -16.53 -7.03
N ASP A 13 13.26 -15.53 -6.98
CA ASP A 13 11.92 -15.60 -7.58
C ASP A 13 12.02 -15.56 -9.11
N ILE A 14 12.14 -16.75 -9.72
CA ILE A 14 12.25 -16.93 -11.17
C ILE A 14 11.03 -17.70 -11.66
N LEU A 15 10.16 -17.02 -12.40
CA LEU A 15 9.03 -17.61 -13.06
C LEU A 15 9.44 -18.16 -14.44
N ALA A 16 9.17 -19.45 -14.71
CA ALA A 16 9.28 -19.99 -16.06
C ALA A 16 8.04 -19.64 -16.87
N THR A 17 8.22 -19.12 -18.08
CA THR A 17 7.16 -18.90 -19.06
C THR A 17 7.51 -19.57 -20.38
N PRO A 18 6.54 -19.84 -21.28
CA PRO A 18 6.81 -20.36 -22.61
C PRO A 18 7.71 -19.46 -23.49
N ARG A 19 7.92 -18.20 -23.10
CA ARG A 19 8.75 -17.22 -23.82
C ARG A 19 10.10 -16.94 -23.15
N GLY A 20 10.44 -17.68 -22.10
CA GLY A 20 11.66 -17.48 -21.33
C GLY A 20 11.40 -17.34 -19.83
N TYR A 21 12.40 -16.85 -19.10
CA TYR A 21 12.32 -16.66 -17.66
C TYR A 21 12.01 -15.21 -17.32
N LEU A 22 11.11 -15.01 -16.38
CA LEU A 22 10.86 -13.71 -15.75
C LEU A 22 11.48 -13.71 -14.36
N LEU A 23 12.20 -12.63 -14.05
CA LEU A 23 12.68 -12.36 -12.70
C LEU A 23 11.58 -11.55 -12.00
N GLY A 24 11.03 -12.09 -10.91
CA GLY A 24 9.95 -11.45 -10.15
C GLY A 24 8.56 -11.71 -10.74
N GLY A 25 7.84 -12.66 -10.15
CA GLY A 25 6.37 -12.74 -10.18
C GLY A 25 5.73 -12.10 -8.94
N ARG A 26 6.51 -12.00 -7.86
CA ARG A 26 6.29 -11.17 -6.68
C ARG A 26 7.67 -10.73 -6.21
N GLY A 27 8.18 -9.65 -6.83
CA GLY A 27 9.50 -9.11 -6.50
C GLY A 27 9.68 -9.00 -4.98
N GLY A 28 10.87 -9.35 -4.49
CA GLY A 28 11.23 -9.53 -3.06
C GLY A 28 11.11 -8.29 -2.17
N GLY A 29 9.93 -7.68 -2.19
CA GLY A 29 9.49 -6.60 -1.35
C GLY A 29 8.77 -7.11 -0.11
N VAL A 30 8.50 -6.18 0.79
CA VAL A 30 7.75 -6.42 2.01
C VAL A 30 6.35 -5.84 1.85
N GLU A 31 5.35 -6.60 2.28
CA GLU A 31 4.00 -6.08 2.53
C GLU A 31 3.80 -5.99 4.04
N ARG A 32 3.29 -4.86 4.48
CA ARG A 32 3.06 -4.55 5.89
C ARG A 32 1.77 -3.76 6.02
N THR A 33 1.06 -4.03 7.10
CA THR A 33 -0.12 -3.26 7.46
C THR A 33 0.27 -2.15 8.41
N VAL A 34 -0.23 -0.95 8.16
CA VAL A 34 -0.14 0.20 9.08
C VAL A 34 -1.54 0.60 9.51
N ALA A 35 -1.70 0.94 10.79
CA ALA A 35 -2.92 1.51 11.32
C ALA A 35 -2.80 3.03 11.31
N CYS A 36 -3.79 3.68 10.71
CA CYS A 36 -3.81 5.11 10.49
C CYS A 36 -5.08 5.75 11.05
N VAL A 37 -4.99 7.03 11.36
CA VAL A 37 -6.12 7.87 11.75
C VAL A 37 -5.89 9.30 11.25
N HIS A 38 -6.86 9.84 10.54
CA HIS A 38 -6.83 11.23 10.07
C HIS A 38 -8.22 11.70 9.64
N ALA A 39 -8.38 13.00 9.41
CA ALA A 39 -9.61 13.57 8.86
C ALA A 39 -9.72 13.29 7.35
N PRO A 40 -10.93 13.22 6.75
CA PRO A 40 -11.10 12.93 5.32
C PRO A 40 -10.29 13.83 4.39
N GLU A 41 -10.10 15.11 4.75
CA GLU A 41 -9.37 16.12 3.98
C GLU A 41 -7.85 15.85 3.94
N GLU A 42 -7.35 14.99 4.81
CA GLU A 42 -5.92 14.67 4.94
C GLU A 42 -5.51 13.45 4.11
N MET A 43 -6.46 12.75 3.48
CA MET A 43 -6.22 11.55 2.67
C MET A 43 -5.14 11.77 1.62
N GLU A 44 -5.21 12.86 0.86
CA GLU A 44 -4.22 13.13 -0.18
C GLU A 44 -2.81 13.26 0.41
N ARG A 45 -2.69 13.94 1.56
CA ARG A 45 -1.40 14.13 2.25
C ARG A 45 -0.85 12.80 2.75
N GLU A 46 -1.69 11.94 3.32
CA GLU A 46 -1.30 10.61 3.78
C GLU A 46 -0.81 9.73 2.63
N LEU A 47 -1.60 9.60 1.57
CA LEU A 47 -1.22 8.77 0.41
C LEU A 47 0.07 9.29 -0.24
N ASN A 48 0.23 10.62 -0.34
CA ASN A 48 1.46 11.25 -0.81
C ASN A 48 2.66 10.93 0.09
N ALA A 49 2.50 10.96 1.42
CA ALA A 49 3.57 10.61 2.36
C ALA A 49 4.06 9.15 2.16
N ILE A 50 3.18 8.23 1.78
CA ILE A 50 3.55 6.84 1.50
C ILE A 50 4.29 6.72 0.17
N VAL A 51 3.75 7.28 -0.91
CA VAL A 51 4.34 7.13 -2.26
C VAL A 51 5.64 7.92 -2.42
N ASP A 52 5.77 9.07 -1.78
CA ASP A 52 7.01 9.85 -1.76
C ASP A 52 8.13 9.14 -0.99
N ALA A 53 7.77 8.36 0.02
CA ALA A 53 8.69 7.48 0.72
C ALA A 53 9.02 6.20 -0.08
N GLY A 54 8.41 5.98 -1.24
CA GLY A 54 8.65 4.85 -2.14
C GLY A 54 7.82 3.60 -1.83
N GLY A 55 6.70 3.76 -1.09
CA GLY A 55 5.71 2.72 -0.89
C GLY A 55 4.59 2.74 -1.94
N GLU A 56 3.89 1.63 -2.08
CA GLU A 56 2.60 1.53 -2.78
C GLU A 56 1.51 1.29 -1.74
N VAL A 57 0.41 2.05 -1.83
CA VAL A 57 -0.79 1.79 -1.02
C VAL A 57 -1.68 0.85 -1.80
N VAL A 58 -1.73 -0.41 -1.35
CA VAL A 58 -2.42 -1.49 -2.06
C VAL A 58 -3.93 -1.38 -1.85
N ASP A 59 -4.34 -1.17 -0.60
CA ASP A 59 -5.73 -1.14 -0.18
C ASP A 59 -5.94 -0.27 1.04
N VAL A 60 -7.22 0.00 1.34
CA VAL A 60 -7.72 0.54 2.60
C VAL A 60 -8.69 -0.45 3.22
N ILE A 61 -8.59 -0.63 4.53
CA ILE A 61 -9.38 -1.60 5.29
C ILE A 61 -10.03 -0.88 6.49
N VAL A 62 -11.34 -1.08 6.68
CA VAL A 62 -12.10 -0.54 7.82
C VAL A 62 -12.99 -1.60 8.44
N GLU A 63 -13.29 -1.46 9.73
CA GLU A 63 -14.24 -2.31 10.44
C GLU A 63 -15.64 -1.68 10.41
N HIS A 64 -16.62 -2.40 9.88
CA HIS A 64 -18.02 -1.98 9.84
C HIS A 64 -18.87 -2.83 10.79
N PRO A 65 -19.69 -2.23 11.67
CA PRO A 65 -20.41 -2.98 12.71
C PRO A 65 -21.38 -4.06 12.19
N VAL A 66 -21.82 -3.95 10.93
CA VAL A 66 -22.74 -4.91 10.30
C VAL A 66 -22.04 -5.88 9.35
N TYR A 67 -21.00 -5.42 8.65
CA TYR A 67 -20.38 -6.18 7.55
C TYR A 67 -19.03 -6.78 7.92
N GLY A 68 -18.52 -6.47 9.12
CA GLY A 68 -17.16 -6.78 9.51
C GLY A 68 -16.17 -5.95 8.71
N GLN A 69 -15.11 -6.59 8.23
CA GLN A 69 -14.07 -5.92 7.48
C GLN A 69 -14.51 -5.54 6.05
N LEU A 70 -14.43 -4.26 5.72
CA LEU A 70 -14.57 -3.75 4.34
C LEU A 70 -13.20 -3.38 3.79
N THR A 71 -12.90 -3.81 2.57
CA THR A 71 -11.62 -3.54 1.90
C THR A 71 -11.87 -2.85 0.55
N GLY A 72 -11.26 -1.68 0.36
CA GLY A 72 -11.23 -0.95 -0.91
C GLY A 72 -9.85 -1.04 -1.54
N LEU A 73 -9.75 -1.50 -2.78
CA LEU A 73 -8.49 -1.54 -3.50
C LEU A 73 -8.12 -0.14 -4.01
N LEU A 74 -6.85 0.23 -3.82
CA LEU A 74 -6.30 1.53 -4.22
C LEU A 74 -5.28 1.37 -5.36
N GLY A 75 -4.21 0.62 -5.09
CA GLY A 75 -3.11 0.40 -6.03
C GLY A 75 -2.38 1.69 -6.44
N VAL A 76 -2.25 2.66 -5.51
CA VAL A 76 -1.58 3.95 -5.77
C VAL A 76 -0.10 3.87 -5.43
N ARG A 77 0.76 4.30 -6.36
CA ARG A 77 2.23 4.15 -6.25
C ARG A 77 3.01 5.42 -6.62
N SER A 78 2.32 6.50 -6.93
CA SER A 78 2.91 7.78 -7.32
C SER A 78 1.95 8.92 -7.00
N ARG A 79 2.48 10.15 -6.90
CA ARG A 79 1.65 11.36 -6.74
C ARG A 79 0.61 11.53 -7.85
N TYR A 80 0.92 11.07 -9.06
CA TYR A 80 -0.03 11.08 -10.17
C TYR A 80 -1.23 10.15 -9.88
N ASP A 81 -0.96 8.92 -9.42
CA ASP A 81 -2.03 7.98 -9.06
C ASP A 81 -2.87 8.50 -7.89
N VAL A 82 -2.24 9.16 -6.91
CA VAL A 82 -2.92 9.80 -5.79
C VAL A 82 -3.85 10.90 -6.29
N ALA A 83 -3.37 11.82 -7.12
CA ALA A 83 -4.20 12.90 -7.67
C ALA A 83 -5.38 12.36 -8.51
N GLU A 84 -5.15 11.34 -9.34
CA GLU A 84 -6.22 10.68 -10.11
C GLU A 84 -7.22 9.93 -9.21
N PHE A 85 -6.77 9.39 -8.08
CA PHE A 85 -7.65 8.78 -7.10
C PHE A 85 -8.52 9.83 -6.39
N VAL A 86 -7.91 10.90 -5.86
CA VAL A 86 -8.60 12.00 -5.17
C VAL A 86 -9.63 12.65 -6.10
N ARG A 87 -9.25 12.95 -7.34
CA ARG A 87 -10.18 13.51 -8.34
C ARG A 87 -11.41 12.62 -8.54
N ARG A 88 -11.22 11.30 -8.67
CA ARG A 88 -12.34 10.35 -8.83
C ARG A 88 -13.24 10.32 -7.60
N VAL A 89 -12.68 10.41 -6.41
CA VAL A 89 -13.45 10.48 -5.15
C VAL A 89 -14.32 11.74 -5.14
N GLU A 90 -13.76 12.89 -5.50
CA GLU A 90 -14.47 14.16 -5.58
C GLU A 90 -15.57 14.16 -6.65
N GLU A 91 -15.26 13.69 -7.87
CA GLU A 91 -16.21 13.61 -9.00
C GLU A 91 -17.47 12.80 -8.66
N HIS A 92 -17.32 11.74 -7.88
CA HIS A 92 -18.43 10.86 -7.50
C HIS A 92 -19.09 11.26 -6.18
N GLY A 93 -18.62 12.34 -5.52
CA GLY A 93 -19.06 12.72 -4.18
C GLY A 93 -18.89 11.60 -3.16
N ALA A 94 -17.93 10.70 -3.40
CA ALA A 94 -17.73 9.52 -2.58
C ALA A 94 -17.10 9.93 -1.25
N ARG A 95 -17.60 9.39 -0.14
CA ARG A 95 -16.92 9.54 1.14
C ARG A 95 -15.83 8.46 1.27
N PRO A 96 -14.64 8.80 1.78
CA PRO A 96 -13.64 7.82 2.17
C PRO A 96 -14.23 6.71 3.04
N LEU A 97 -13.75 5.47 2.86
CA LEU A 97 -14.16 4.35 3.72
C LEU A 97 -13.81 4.61 5.18
N SER A 98 -12.71 5.31 5.46
CA SER A 98 -12.30 5.72 6.81
C SER A 98 -13.33 6.59 7.53
N ALA A 99 -14.26 7.23 6.81
CA ALA A 99 -15.35 7.99 7.44
C ALA A 99 -16.34 7.08 8.21
N LEU A 100 -16.40 5.79 7.89
CA LEU A 100 -17.25 4.82 8.60
C LEU A 100 -16.77 4.53 10.03
N THR A 101 -15.50 4.81 10.31
CA THR A 101 -14.78 4.46 11.54
C THR A 101 -14.17 5.68 12.22
N GLY A 102 -14.70 6.88 11.94
CA GLY A 102 -14.21 8.13 12.53
C GLY A 102 -12.76 8.46 12.16
N GLY A 103 -12.31 8.03 10.97
CA GLY A 103 -10.96 8.25 10.46
C GLY A 103 -10.01 7.06 10.67
N ILE A 104 -10.36 6.08 11.51
CA ILE A 104 -9.47 4.94 11.82
C ILE A 104 -9.53 3.88 10.72
N HIS A 105 -8.40 3.51 10.15
CA HIS A 105 -8.34 2.51 9.08
C HIS A 105 -6.97 1.85 9.02
N LEU A 106 -6.87 0.78 8.23
CA LEU A 106 -5.60 0.12 7.93
C LEU A 106 -5.26 0.29 6.46
N HIS A 107 -3.97 0.36 6.17
CA HIS A 107 -3.43 0.27 4.82
C HIS A 107 -2.47 -0.90 4.71
N THR A 108 -2.64 -1.72 3.66
CA THR A 108 -1.56 -2.60 3.21
C THR A 108 -0.60 -1.78 2.36
N VAL A 109 0.63 -1.62 2.86
CA VAL A 109 1.72 -0.94 2.16
C VAL A 109 2.69 -1.96 1.59
N ARG A 110 2.88 -1.93 0.28
CA ARG A 110 3.92 -2.70 -0.40
C ARG A 110 5.17 -1.84 -0.58
N CYS A 111 6.33 -2.39 -0.27
CA CYS A 111 7.62 -1.72 -0.36
C CYS A 111 8.65 -2.66 -1.01
N PRO A 112 9.67 -2.14 -1.74
CA PRO A 112 10.74 -2.97 -2.31
C PRO A 112 11.62 -3.65 -1.26
N ASP A 113 11.69 -3.11 -0.03
CA ASP A 113 12.48 -3.66 1.07
C ASP A 113 12.05 -3.09 2.44
N GLU A 114 12.54 -3.68 3.53
CA GLU A 114 12.26 -3.27 4.92
C GLU A 114 12.81 -1.87 5.27
N LYS A 115 13.84 -1.39 4.57
CA LYS A 115 14.39 -0.03 4.79
C LYS A 115 13.43 1.02 4.22
N THR A 116 12.81 0.73 3.09
CA THR A 116 11.77 1.56 2.48
C THR A 116 10.51 1.57 3.33
N PHE A 117 10.07 0.42 3.85
CA PHE A 117 8.95 0.40 4.79
C PHE A 117 9.23 1.23 6.06
N ARG A 118 10.44 1.14 6.62
CA ARG A 118 10.85 2.00 7.75
C ARG A 118 10.81 3.49 7.42
N ARG A 119 11.12 3.88 6.18
CA ARG A 119 11.02 5.29 5.72
C ARG A 119 9.56 5.72 5.59
N VAL A 120 8.70 4.88 5.02
CA VAL A 120 7.25 5.12 4.95
C VAL A 120 6.67 5.33 6.35
N ARG A 121 6.95 4.41 7.28
CA ARG A 121 6.46 4.52 8.65
C ARG A 121 6.90 5.82 9.33
N LYS A 122 8.17 6.22 9.17
CA LYS A 122 8.67 7.49 9.69
C LYS A 122 7.98 8.71 9.05
N SER A 123 7.65 8.64 7.76
CA SER A 123 6.93 9.72 7.07
C SER A 123 5.52 9.89 7.63
N LEU A 124 4.80 8.78 7.82
CA LEU A 124 3.47 8.77 8.43
C LEU A 124 3.50 9.22 9.90
N GLU A 125 4.52 8.81 10.65
CA GLU A 125 4.72 9.21 12.05
C GLU A 125 4.99 10.73 12.17
N ALA A 126 5.81 11.30 11.29
CA ALA A 126 6.13 12.72 11.29
C ALA A 126 4.92 13.62 10.98
N GLU A 127 3.98 13.13 10.19
CA GLU A 127 2.72 13.81 9.84
C GLU A 127 1.59 13.50 10.86
N ASN A 128 1.84 12.65 11.86
CA ASN A 128 0.87 12.19 12.87
C ASN A 128 -0.30 11.36 12.33
N PHE A 129 -0.09 10.63 11.23
CA PHE A 129 -1.14 9.76 10.67
C PHE A 129 -1.19 8.37 11.31
N LEU A 130 -0.11 7.92 11.95
CA LEU A 130 -0.11 6.61 12.60
C LEU A 130 -0.97 6.62 13.86
N LEU A 131 -1.80 5.60 14.01
CA LEU A 131 -2.52 5.34 15.26
C LEU A 131 -1.53 4.75 16.28
N ASN A 132 -1.02 5.59 17.17
CA ASN A 132 -0.22 5.16 18.31
C ASN A 132 -1.17 4.67 19.43
N MET A 133 -1.02 3.40 19.83
CA MET A 133 -1.64 2.85 21.03
C MET A 133 -0.78 3.12 22.27
#